data_AF-A0A093Z141-F1
#
_entry.id   AF-A0A093Z141-F1
#
_cell.length_a   1.000
_cell.length_b   1.000
_cell.length_c   1.000
_cell.angle_alpha   90.00
_cell.angle_beta   90.00
_cell.angle_gamma   90.00
#
_symmetry.space_group_name_H-M   'P 1'
#
loop_
_entity.id
_entity.type
_entity.pdbx_description
1 polymer ?
#
loop_
_entity_poly.entity_id
_entity_poly.type
_entity_poly.pdbx_seq_one_letter_code
_entity_poly.pdbx_strand_id
1 'polypeptide(L)'
;MSFSIAQKGNWGGIGKPSEVFSFALLCLYVIMGAQCFHVDFGKLDIEPEPVILFKLLSVFGPLPDALVKHVNEEEAGALLKDLWQAILEDKLNKSFEKWSEEMLPNLDSEAKRLILRMTNLDPAKRVLMSDIVMDPYWN
;
A
#
# COMPACT_ATOMS: atom_id res chain seq x y z
N MET A 1 -29.20 -35.67 9.65
CA MET A 1 -29.47 -34.23 9.85
C MET A 1 -28.33 -33.46 9.22
N SER A 2 -28.55 -32.91 8.03
CA SER A 2 -27.61 -31.96 7.42
C SER A 2 -27.96 -30.57 7.91
N PHE A 3 -27.00 -29.89 8.53
CA PHE A 3 -27.06 -28.44 8.65
C PHE A 3 -26.37 -27.84 7.43
N SER A 4 -27.21 -27.48 6.45
CA SER A 4 -26.87 -26.50 5.43
C SER A 4 -26.99 -25.12 6.09
N ILE A 5 -25.90 -24.38 6.19
CA ILE A 5 -25.96 -22.93 6.40
C ILE A 5 -25.49 -22.29 5.10
N ALA A 6 -26.47 -22.01 4.25
CA ALA A 6 -26.31 -20.95 3.27
C ALA A 6 -26.30 -19.62 4.04
N GLN A 7 -25.17 -18.91 4.01
CA GLN A 7 -25.19 -17.45 4.00
C GLN A 7 -24.18 -16.97 2.94
N LYS A 8 -24.72 -16.61 1.77
CA LYS A 8 -24.07 -15.61 0.91
C LYS A 8 -24.05 -14.31 1.72
N GLY A 9 -22.99 -14.11 2.48
CA GLY A 9 -22.71 -12.81 3.10
C GLY A 9 -22.57 -11.80 1.99
N ASN A 10 -23.47 -10.82 1.93
CA ASN A 10 -23.27 -9.61 1.16
C ASN A 10 -22.19 -8.79 1.87
N TRP A 11 -20.92 -9.16 1.69
CA TRP A 11 -19.77 -8.41 2.18
C TRP A 11 -19.55 -7.19 1.28
N GLY A 12 -20.48 -6.22 1.27
CA GLY A 12 -20.39 -4.99 0.47
C GLY A 12 -19.22 -4.04 0.83
N GLY A 13 -18.24 -4.54 1.59
CA GLY A 13 -17.13 -3.79 2.16
C GLY A 13 -15.82 -4.57 2.15
N ILE A 14 -15.84 -5.86 2.50
CA ILE A 14 -14.63 -6.69 2.64
C ILE A 14 -14.04 -7.00 1.26
N GLY A 15 -12.76 -6.69 1.09
CA GLY A 15 -12.00 -6.93 -0.13
C GLY A 15 -11.94 -5.74 -1.08
N LYS A 16 -12.29 -4.52 -0.61
CA LYS A 16 -12.00 -3.31 -1.37
C LYS A 16 -10.48 -3.20 -1.59
N PRO A 17 -10.02 -2.69 -2.74
CA PRO A 17 -8.60 -2.48 -2.98
C PRO A 17 -7.93 -1.68 -1.84
N SER A 18 -8.62 -0.71 -1.25
CA SER A 18 -8.09 0.09 -0.13
C SER A 18 -7.79 -0.74 1.11
N GLU A 19 -8.62 -1.72 1.47
CA GLU A 19 -8.41 -2.56 2.65
C GLU A 19 -7.20 -3.48 2.49
N VAL A 20 -7.00 -4.05 1.28
CA VAL A 20 -5.82 -4.85 0.95
C VAL A 20 -4.55 -4.00 1.08
N PHE A 21 -4.59 -2.75 0.60
CA PHE A 21 -3.47 -1.82 0.72
C PHE A 21 -3.16 -1.50 2.19
N SER A 22 -4.18 -1.18 2.99
CA SER A 22 -4.01 -0.92 4.43
C SER A 22 -3.49 -2.14 5.19
N PHE A 23 -3.94 -3.34 4.85
CA PHE A 23 -3.41 -4.57 5.43
C PHE A 23 -1.92 -4.76 5.11
N ALA A 24 -1.48 -4.42 3.89
CA ALA A 24 -0.07 -4.45 3.56
C ALA A 24 0.77 -3.47 4.39
N LEU A 25 0.26 -2.27 4.65
CA LEU A 25 0.94 -1.31 5.53
C LEU A 25 1.10 -1.87 6.95
N LEU A 26 0.08 -2.57 7.46
CA LEU A 26 0.15 -3.25 8.74
C LEU A 26 1.19 -4.38 8.73
N CYS A 27 1.17 -5.26 7.73
CA CYS A 27 2.18 -6.32 7.58
C CYS A 27 3.59 -5.73 7.53
N LEU A 28 3.78 -4.66 6.74
CA LEU A 28 5.06 -3.99 6.61
C LEU A 28 5.51 -3.35 7.94
N TYR A 29 4.59 -2.74 8.68
CA TYR A 29 4.85 -2.21 10.03
C TYR A 29 5.33 -3.30 11.00
N VAL A 30 4.70 -4.48 10.96
CA VAL A 30 5.05 -5.63 11.81
C VAL A 30 6.40 -6.21 11.40
N ILE A 31 6.64 -6.43 10.09
CA ILE A 31 7.87 -7.01 9.55
C ILE A 31 9.10 -6.14 9.87
N MET A 32 8.97 -4.83 9.68
CA MET A 32 10.09 -3.89 9.84
C MET A 32 10.28 -3.41 11.28
N GLY A 33 9.31 -3.69 12.17
CA GLY A 33 9.30 -3.23 13.55
C GLY A 33 9.22 -1.70 13.67
N ALA A 34 8.03 -1.12 13.62
CA ALA A 34 7.70 0.28 13.96
C ALA A 34 8.48 1.45 13.32
N GLN A 35 9.56 1.23 12.57
CA GLN A 35 10.52 2.27 12.19
C GLN A 35 10.20 2.98 10.88
N CYS A 36 9.45 2.38 9.94
CA CYS A 36 9.48 2.86 8.55
C CYS A 36 8.34 3.80 8.10
N PHE A 37 7.32 3.99 8.93
CA PHE A 37 6.28 5.00 8.70
C PHE A 37 6.05 5.93 9.89
N HIS A 38 7.02 6.03 10.81
CA HIS A 38 6.92 7.03 11.86
C HIS A 38 6.99 8.41 11.23
N VAL A 39 5.86 9.11 11.26
CA VAL A 39 5.75 10.53 10.95
C VAL A 39 5.46 11.20 12.29
N ASP A 40 6.35 12.10 12.70
CA ASP A 40 6.15 12.90 13.90
C ASP A 40 5.19 14.04 13.56
N PHE A 41 3.89 13.75 13.64
CA PHE A 41 2.83 14.71 13.30
C PHE A 41 2.87 15.97 14.17
N GLY A 42 3.44 15.91 15.38
CA GLY A 42 3.59 17.08 16.26
C GLY A 42 4.63 18.10 15.78
N LYS A 43 5.45 17.74 14.78
CA LYS A 43 6.46 18.60 14.18
C LYS A 43 6.11 19.07 12.76
N LEU A 44 4.93 18.71 12.26
CA LEU A 44 4.50 19.17 10.94
C LEU A 44 3.80 20.52 11.07
N ASP A 45 4.39 21.55 10.46
CA ASP A 45 3.74 22.86 10.23
C ASP A 45 2.77 22.83 9.03
N ILE A 46 2.53 21.65 8.46
CA ILE A 46 1.71 21.41 7.26
C ILE A 46 0.70 20.30 7.52
N GLU A 47 -0.34 20.26 6.68
CA GLU A 47 -1.33 19.18 6.72
C GLU A 47 -0.65 17.81 6.55
N PRO A 48 -1.02 16.81 7.38
CA PRO A 48 -0.34 15.51 7.41
C PRO A 48 -0.62 14.67 6.16
N GLU A 49 -1.75 14.88 5.50
CA GLU A 49 -2.20 14.06 4.37
C GLU A 49 -1.23 14.12 3.17
N PRO A 50 -0.85 15.30 2.63
CA PRO A 50 0.14 15.37 1.55
C PRO A 50 1.48 14.72 1.90
N VAL A 51 1.92 14.81 3.17
CA VAL A 51 3.16 14.19 3.64
C VAL A 51 3.07 12.66 3.59
N ILE A 52 1.95 12.11 4.04
CA ILE A 52 1.68 10.67 3.99
C ILE A 52 1.60 10.21 2.53
N LEU A 53 0.89 10.94 1.67
CA LEU A 53 0.75 10.62 0.25
C LEU A 53 2.10 10.66 -0.47
N PHE A 54 2.91 11.70 -0.24
CA PHE A 54 4.26 11.79 -0.76
C PHE A 54 5.09 10.56 -0.38
N LYS A 55 5.06 10.17 0.89
CA LYS A 55 5.82 9.01 1.38
C LYS A 55 5.32 7.68 0.78
N LEU A 56 4.01 7.49 0.67
CA LEU A 56 3.44 6.27 0.06
C LEU A 56 3.76 6.18 -1.44
N LEU A 57 3.61 7.27 -2.19
CA LEU A 57 3.97 7.33 -3.61
C LEU A 57 5.48 7.16 -3.82
N SER A 58 6.28 7.70 -2.91
CA SER A 58 7.73 7.55 -2.92
C SER A 58 8.16 6.10 -2.78
N VAL A 59 7.49 5.35 -1.92
CA VAL A 59 7.81 3.95 -1.62
C VAL A 59 7.24 3.01 -2.68
N PHE A 60 5.97 3.16 -3.07
CA PHE A 60 5.23 2.20 -3.90
C PHE A 60 4.99 2.63 -5.35
N GLY A 61 5.52 3.80 -5.74
CA GLY A 61 5.44 4.30 -7.11
C GLY A 61 6.02 3.32 -8.14
N PRO A 62 5.72 3.53 -9.44
CA PRO A 62 5.24 4.79 -10.00
C PRO A 62 3.74 5.05 -9.86
N LEU A 63 3.34 6.33 -9.89
CA LEU A 63 1.93 6.74 -9.91
C LEU A 63 1.25 6.29 -11.23
N PRO A 64 0.24 5.40 -11.20
CA PRO A 64 -0.47 4.99 -12.41
C PRO A 64 -1.65 5.92 -12.72
N ASP A 65 -1.91 6.17 -14.01
CA ASP A 65 -3.09 6.93 -14.47
C ASP A 65 -4.42 6.37 -13.95
N ALA A 66 -4.47 5.04 -13.76
CA ALA A 66 -5.64 4.36 -13.21
C ALA A 66 -5.98 4.83 -11.79
N LEU A 67 -4.97 5.13 -10.96
CA LEU A 67 -5.19 5.64 -9.60
C LEU A 67 -5.74 7.06 -9.64
N VAL A 68 -5.18 7.93 -10.48
CA VAL A 68 -5.67 9.30 -10.66
C VAL A 68 -7.13 9.30 -11.10
N LYS A 69 -7.50 8.45 -12.07
CA LYS A 69 -8.88 8.31 -12.54
C LYS A 69 -9.80 7.72 -11.47
N HIS A 70 -9.30 6.85 -10.61
CA HIS A 70 -10.08 6.18 -9.57
C HIS A 70 -10.53 7.14 -8.47
N VAL A 71 -9.71 8.13 -8.09
CA VAL A 71 -10.07 9.15 -7.10
C VAL A 71 -11.27 9.98 -7.57
N ASN A 72 -11.42 10.18 -8.89
CA ASN A 72 -12.58 10.83 -9.52
C ASN A 72 -12.93 12.20 -8.90
N GLU A 73 -11.90 12.95 -8.55
CA GLU A 73 -11.95 14.29 -7.97
C GLU A 73 -10.74 15.06 -8.53
N GLU A 74 -10.97 16.29 -9.00
CA GLU A 74 -10.01 17.03 -9.81
C GLU A 74 -8.81 17.52 -8.99
N GLU A 75 -9.06 18.06 -7.79
CA GLU A 75 -8.04 18.62 -6.92
C GLU A 75 -7.12 17.53 -6.37
N ALA A 76 -7.67 16.41 -5.91
CA ALA A 76 -6.91 15.26 -5.43
C ALA A 76 -6.15 14.56 -6.57
N GLY A 77 -6.73 14.51 -7.77
CA GLY A 77 -6.03 14.04 -8.96
C GLY A 77 -4.84 14.91 -9.35
N ALA A 78 -4.96 16.24 -9.22
CA ALA A 78 -3.86 17.18 -9.43
C ALA A 78 -2.79 17.05 -8.34
N LEU A 79 -3.19 16.98 -7.06
CA LEU A 79 -2.28 16.79 -5.94
C LEU A 79 -1.41 15.53 -6.11
N LEU A 80 -2.00 14.39 -6.50
CA LEU A 80 -1.23 13.17 -6.75
C LEU A 80 -0.16 13.36 -7.83
N LYS A 81 -0.47 14.08 -8.91
CA LYS A 81 0.48 14.36 -10.00
C LYS A 81 1.60 15.29 -9.54
N ASP A 82 1.26 16.35 -8.81
CA ASP A 82 2.24 17.32 -8.31
C ASP A 82 3.21 16.65 -7.32
N LEU A 83 2.69 15.83 -6.40
CA LEU A 83 3.52 15.03 -5.51
C LEU A 83 4.41 14.05 -6.29
N TRP A 84 3.88 13.39 -7.33
CA TRP A 84 4.68 12.49 -8.15
C TRP A 84 5.82 13.21 -8.89
N GLN A 85 5.57 14.42 -9.41
CA GLN A 85 6.64 15.23 -10.01
C GLN A 85 7.72 15.58 -8.99
N ALA A 86 7.34 16.03 -7.78
CA ALA A 86 8.30 16.30 -6.72
C ALA A 86 9.15 15.06 -6.35
N ILE A 87 8.54 13.87 -6.36
CA ILE A 87 9.25 12.60 -6.12
C ILE A 87 10.26 12.27 -7.23
N LEU A 88 9.92 12.54 -8.49
CA LEU A 88 10.83 12.32 -9.62
C LEU A 88 12.06 13.24 -9.55
N GLU A 89 11.91 14.42 -8.97
CA GLU A 89 12.99 15.38 -8.74
C GLU A 89 13.87 15.02 -7.53
N ASP A 90 13.32 14.29 -6.56
CA ASP A 90 14.05 13.81 -5.38
C ASP A 90 14.90 12.57 -5.67
N LYS A 91 16.21 12.80 -5.85
CA LYS A 91 17.21 11.75 -6.11
C LYS A 91 17.52 10.84 -4.92
N LEU A 92 17.10 11.20 -3.71
CA LEU A 92 17.38 10.44 -2.49
C LEU A 92 16.33 9.35 -2.22
N ASN A 93 15.17 9.45 -2.86
CA ASN A 93 14.09 8.51 -2.63
C ASN A 93 14.40 7.11 -3.20
N LYS A 94 14.15 6.08 -2.39
CA LYS A 94 14.35 4.67 -2.77
C LYS A 94 13.00 3.94 -2.78
N SER A 95 12.58 3.52 -3.96
CA SER A 95 11.41 2.66 -4.12
C SER A 95 11.56 1.37 -3.31
N PHE A 96 10.43 0.81 -2.88
CA PHE A 96 10.35 -0.41 -2.08
C PHE A 96 11.05 -1.59 -2.75
N GLU A 97 10.99 -1.68 -4.08
CA GLU A 97 11.70 -2.69 -4.87
C GLU A 97 13.22 -2.69 -4.66
N LYS A 98 13.81 -1.56 -4.24
CA LYS A 98 15.25 -1.43 -4.00
C LYS A 98 15.65 -1.67 -2.54
N TRP A 99 14.71 -1.94 -1.64
CA TRP A 99 15.01 -2.25 -0.25
C TRP A 99 15.61 -3.66 -0.16
N SER A 100 16.70 -3.81 0.60
CA SER A 100 17.45 -5.07 0.70
C SER A 100 17.24 -5.77 2.04
N GLU A 101 17.33 -7.09 2.01
CA GLU A 101 17.33 -7.97 3.20
C GLU A 101 18.47 -7.62 4.17
N GLU A 102 19.59 -7.11 3.66
CA GLU A 102 20.72 -6.65 4.48
C GLU A 102 20.33 -5.52 5.45
N MET A 103 19.42 -4.63 5.02
CA MET A 103 18.92 -3.54 5.87
C MET A 103 17.72 -3.98 6.72
N LEU A 104 16.98 -5.00 6.27
CA LEU A 104 15.72 -5.45 6.84
C LEU A 104 15.62 -6.98 6.74
N PRO A 105 16.23 -7.72 7.69
CA PRO A 105 16.37 -9.17 7.59
C PRO A 105 15.03 -9.92 7.49
N ASN A 106 13.95 -9.33 8.03
CA ASN A 106 12.60 -9.92 7.99
C ASN A 106 11.85 -9.62 6.68
N LEU A 107 12.40 -8.77 5.80
CA LEU A 107 11.83 -8.45 4.49
C LEU A 107 12.49 -9.31 3.41
N ASP A 108 12.32 -10.63 3.53
CA ASP A 108 12.79 -11.58 2.53
C ASP A 108 12.06 -11.42 1.18
N SER A 109 12.56 -12.08 0.15
CA SER A 109 11.96 -12.07 -1.18
C SER A 109 10.47 -12.45 -1.23
N GLU A 110 9.99 -13.34 -0.35
CA GLU A 110 8.61 -13.80 -0.31
C GLU A 110 7.70 -12.75 0.34
N ALA A 111 8.13 -12.19 1.48
CA ALA A 111 7.49 -11.07 2.16
C ALA A 111 7.39 -9.87 1.22
N LYS A 112 8.49 -9.54 0.53
CA LYS A 112 8.54 -8.43 -0.43
C LYS A 112 7.59 -8.66 -1.61
N ARG A 113 7.54 -9.88 -2.16
CA ARG A 113 6.57 -10.26 -3.20
C ARG A 113 5.14 -10.03 -2.71
N LEU A 114 4.82 -10.50 -1.52
CA LEU A 114 3.47 -10.39 -0.95
C LEU A 114 3.07 -8.91 -0.78
N ILE A 115 3.94 -8.10 -0.17
CA ILE A 115 3.70 -6.66 0.03
C ILE A 115 3.48 -5.97 -1.32
N LEU A 116 4.34 -6.17 -2.31
CA LEU A 116 4.22 -5.52 -3.63
C LEU A 116 2.89 -5.82 -4.33
N ARG A 117 2.37 -7.05 -4.19
CA ARG A 117 1.06 -7.42 -4.76
C ARG A 117 -0.09 -6.66 -4.08
N MET A 118 -0.03 -6.51 -2.76
CA MET A 118 -1.05 -5.81 -1.97
C MET A 118 -0.96 -4.29 -2.08
N THR A 119 0.24 -3.73 -2.30
CA THR A 119 0.49 -2.29 -2.43
C THR A 119 0.49 -1.81 -3.88
N ASN A 120 0.06 -2.62 -4.85
CA ASN A 120 -0.05 -2.16 -6.24
C ASN A 120 -0.96 -0.93 -6.30
N LEU A 121 -0.41 0.20 -6.79
CA LEU A 121 -1.12 1.47 -6.80
C LEU A 121 -2.29 1.49 -7.80
N ASP A 122 -2.30 0.63 -8.82
CA ASP A 122 -3.44 0.44 -9.73
C ASP A 122 -4.52 -0.39 -9.01
N PRO A 123 -5.67 0.21 -8.62
CA PRO A 123 -6.68 -0.49 -7.83
C PRO A 123 -7.25 -1.74 -8.51
N ALA A 124 -7.25 -1.77 -9.85
CA ALA A 124 -7.76 -2.90 -10.62
C ALA A 124 -6.75 -4.06 -10.73
N LYS A 125 -5.46 -3.79 -10.53
CA LYS A 125 -4.39 -4.80 -10.54
C LYS A 125 -3.97 -5.23 -9.13
N ARG A 126 -4.53 -4.59 -8.10
CA ARG A 126 -4.30 -4.97 -6.71
C ARG A 126 -4.93 -6.33 -6.44
N VAL A 127 -4.13 -7.22 -5.87
CA VAL A 127 -4.54 -8.58 -5.49
C VAL A 127 -5.76 -8.59 -4.56
N LEU A 128 -6.57 -9.63 -4.64
CA LEU A 128 -7.72 -9.81 -3.75
C LEU A 128 -7.29 -10.35 -2.39
N MET A 129 -8.01 -9.97 -1.34
CA MET A 129 -7.76 -10.48 0.02
C MET A 129 -7.84 -12.02 0.08
N SER A 130 -8.75 -12.64 -0.68
CA SER A 130 -8.88 -14.10 -0.77
C SER A 130 -7.60 -14.78 -1.26
N ASP A 131 -6.87 -14.15 -2.17
CA ASP A 131 -5.64 -14.71 -2.72
C ASP A 131 -4.47 -14.48 -1.77
N ILE A 132 -4.53 -13.41 -0.96
CA ILE A 132 -3.53 -13.11 0.05
C ILE A 132 -3.57 -14.09 1.21
N VAL A 133 -4.75 -14.40 1.74
CA VAL A 133 -4.87 -15.35 2.87
C VAL A 133 -4.50 -16.78 2.48
N MET A 134 -4.50 -17.09 1.18
CA MET A 134 -4.09 -18.39 0.63
C MET A 134 -2.65 -18.38 0.09
N ASP A 135 -1.91 -17.28 0.26
CA ASP A 135 -0.56 -17.16 -0.29
C ASP A 135 0.41 -18.14 0.40
N PRO A 136 1.34 -18.77 -0.36
CA PRO A 136 2.33 -19.67 0.21
C PRO A 136 3.21 -19.06 1.30
N TYR A 137 3.33 -17.73 1.36
CA TYR A 137 4.07 -17.02 2.41
C TYR A 137 3.66 -17.42 3.84
N TRP A 138 2.41 -17.83 4.04
CA TRP A 138 1.89 -18.17 5.36
C TRP A 138 2.14 -19.62 5.81
N ASN A 139 2.75 -20.47 4.97
CA ASN A 139 2.95 -21.90 5.25
C ASN A 139 4.32 -22.24 5.83
#